data_AF-A0A7S3MKB5-F1
#
_entry.id   AF-A0A7S3MKB5-F1
#
_cell.length_a   1.000
_cell.length_b   1.000
_cell.length_c   1.000
_cell.angle_alpha   90.00
_cell.angle_beta   90.00
_cell.angle_gamma   90.00
#
_symmetry.space_group_name_H-M   'P 1'
#
loop_
_entity.id
_entity.type
_entity.pdbx_description
1 polymer ?
#
loop_
_entity_poly.entity_id
_entity_poly.type
_entity_poly.pdbx_seq_one_letter_code
_entity_poly.pdbx_strand_id
1 'polypeptide(L)'
;MACSCIGQVSLVAMPAKDYFGEVDLIGDSHFACDARNLSSSEVCPEFTLIEANMYGFRSTPRACPGFDVLGHWEACDAEGSLPFDALNQKDFTYGPGGDIDTASPVDVTVEFLESADNKLSGYTVTLKQGDKSYTIKKEGDYLAQLTDSLKGGMAFQ
;
A
#
# COMPACT_ATOMS: atom_id res chain seq x y z
N MET A 1 9.97 26.33 5.77
CA MET A 1 9.27 25.28 5.01
C MET A 1 9.75 23.95 5.57
N ALA A 2 8.93 23.30 6.40
CA ALA A 2 9.30 22.02 7.00
C ALA A 2 8.73 20.91 6.11
N CYS A 3 9.59 20.03 5.59
CA CYS A 3 9.13 18.75 5.09
C CYS A 3 8.54 17.99 6.29
N SER A 4 7.22 17.80 6.27
CA SER A 4 6.46 17.18 7.36
C SER A 4 6.81 15.70 7.51
N CYS A 5 6.57 15.16 8.72
CA CYS A 5 6.49 13.71 8.93
C CYS A 5 5.49 13.09 7.95
N ILE A 6 5.79 11.89 7.48
CA ILE A 6 4.90 11.07 6.66
C ILE A 6 4.15 10.14 7.62
N GLY A 7 2.83 10.20 7.62
CA GLY A 7 1.98 9.20 8.22
C GLY A 7 1.72 8.08 7.21
N GLN A 8 1.89 6.83 7.64
CA GLN A 8 1.64 5.67 6.81
C GLN A 8 0.61 4.74 7.46
N VAL A 9 -0.25 4.16 6.63
CA VAL A 9 -1.09 3.00 6.96
C VAL A 9 -0.97 2.02 5.81
N SER A 10 -0.43 0.84 6.08
CA SER A 10 -0.22 -0.23 5.12
C SER A 10 -0.96 -1.51 5.53
N LEU A 11 -1.31 -2.31 4.52
CA LEU A 11 -1.60 -3.74 4.67
C LEU A 11 -0.32 -4.51 4.35
N VAL A 12 0.07 -5.45 5.20
CA VAL A 12 1.31 -6.20 5.07
C VAL A 12 1.05 -7.69 5.28
N ALA A 13 1.64 -8.54 4.44
CA ALA A 13 1.52 -10.00 4.52
C ALA A 13 2.40 -10.60 5.63
N MET A 14 2.14 -10.18 6.88
CA MET A 14 2.80 -10.69 8.08
C MET A 14 2.12 -11.97 8.61
N PRO A 15 2.85 -12.87 9.28
CA PRO A 15 4.31 -12.84 9.46
C PRO A 15 5.04 -13.29 8.19
N ALA A 16 6.22 -12.70 7.93
CA ALA A 16 7.12 -13.25 6.92
C ALA A 16 7.81 -14.53 7.41
N LYS A 17 8.21 -15.36 6.46
CA LYS A 17 8.95 -16.60 6.70
C LYS A 17 10.34 -16.49 6.13
N ASP A 18 11.31 -17.09 6.82
CA ASP A 18 12.69 -17.22 6.37
C ASP A 18 12.84 -18.32 5.30
N TYR A 19 14.06 -18.44 4.76
CA TYR A 19 14.42 -19.46 3.77
C TYR A 19 14.14 -20.92 4.20
N PHE A 20 13.95 -21.18 5.51
CA PHE A 20 13.59 -22.50 6.03
C PHE A 20 12.08 -22.70 6.21
N GLY A 21 11.27 -21.68 5.90
CA GLY A 21 9.81 -21.68 6.07
C GLY A 21 9.36 -21.39 7.50
N GLU A 22 10.29 -21.03 8.37
CA GLU A 22 10.03 -20.66 9.76
C GLU A 22 9.70 -19.18 9.82
N VAL A 23 8.88 -18.78 10.79
CA VAL A 23 8.56 -17.36 10.97
C VAL A 23 9.83 -16.59 11.32
N ASP A 24 10.10 -15.50 10.60
CA ASP A 24 11.25 -14.66 10.88
C ASP A 24 11.06 -13.93 12.23
N LEU A 25 11.97 -14.24 13.14
CA LEU A 25 12.08 -13.65 14.48
C LEU A 25 13.30 -12.74 14.61
N ILE A 26 14.10 -12.63 13.54
CA ILE A 26 15.42 -12.03 13.56
C ILE A 26 15.27 -10.53 13.32
N GLY A 27 15.06 -9.78 14.40
CA GLY A 27 15.16 -8.31 14.38
C GLY A 27 14.03 -7.60 15.10
N ASP A 28 12.84 -8.20 15.14
CA ASP A 28 11.69 -7.67 15.85
C ASP A 28 10.75 -8.80 16.34
N SER A 29 10.30 -8.73 17.59
CA SER A 29 9.31 -9.66 18.17
C SER A 29 7.91 -9.51 17.56
N HIS A 30 7.70 -8.54 16.67
CA HIS A 30 6.42 -8.25 16.03
C HIS A 30 6.29 -8.84 14.62
N PHE A 31 7.27 -9.64 14.16
CA PHE A 31 7.23 -10.32 12.87
C PHE A 31 7.08 -9.37 11.68
N ALA A 32 7.58 -8.14 11.85
CA ALA A 32 7.49 -7.09 10.87
C ALA A 32 8.26 -7.47 9.61
N CYS A 33 7.62 -7.26 8.47
CA CYS A 33 8.22 -7.36 7.15
C CYS A 33 7.70 -6.20 6.31
N ASP A 34 8.43 -5.82 5.28
CA ASP A 34 7.95 -4.84 4.32
C ASP A 34 8.57 -5.10 2.94
N ALA A 35 7.94 -4.62 1.89
CA ALA A 35 8.40 -4.87 0.52
C ALA A 35 9.71 -4.14 0.18
N ARG A 36 10.14 -3.17 1.00
CA ARG A 36 11.35 -2.35 0.81
C ARG A 36 12.54 -2.84 1.62
N ASN A 37 12.34 -3.83 2.50
CA ASN A 37 13.32 -4.33 3.46
C ASN A 37 13.98 -3.21 4.28
N LEU A 38 13.20 -2.29 4.84
CA LEU A 38 13.77 -1.17 5.61
C LEU A 38 14.27 -1.61 7.00
N SER A 39 13.69 -2.68 7.55
CA SER A 39 14.02 -3.22 8.87
C SER A 39 15.13 -4.27 8.87
N SER A 40 15.75 -4.60 7.74
CA SER A 40 16.70 -5.73 7.63
C SER A 40 16.08 -7.07 8.08
N SER A 41 14.79 -7.25 7.79
CA SER A 41 13.99 -8.45 8.06
C SER A 41 13.67 -9.17 6.74
N GLU A 42 12.96 -10.30 6.82
CA GLU A 42 12.33 -10.87 5.63
C GLU A 42 11.40 -9.88 4.92
N VAL A 43 11.25 -10.06 3.61
CA VAL A 43 10.38 -9.24 2.77
C VAL A 43 9.02 -9.88 2.60
N CYS A 44 7.99 -9.07 2.37
CA CYS A 44 6.65 -9.58 2.12
C CYS A 44 5.80 -8.56 1.35
N PRO A 45 4.71 -9.03 0.70
CA PRO A 45 3.79 -8.15 0.00
C PRO A 45 3.22 -7.05 0.87
N GLU A 46 3.17 -5.84 0.33
CA GLU A 46 2.63 -4.65 1.01
C GLU A 46 1.65 -3.92 0.09
N PHE A 47 0.54 -3.44 0.66
CA PHE A 47 -0.32 -2.45 0.03
C PHE A 47 -0.41 -1.23 0.94
N THR A 48 0.28 -0.15 0.58
CA THR A 48 0.17 1.11 1.29
C THR A 48 -1.14 1.81 0.93
N LEU A 49 -2.06 1.85 1.89
CA LEU A 49 -3.35 2.51 1.75
C LEU A 49 -3.18 4.03 1.79
N ILE A 50 -2.33 4.50 2.70
CA ILE A 50 -2.05 5.92 2.94
C ILE A 50 -0.55 6.06 3.20
N GLU A 51 0.15 6.85 2.40
CA GLU A 51 1.48 7.40 2.69
C GLU A 51 1.40 8.90 2.41
N ALA A 52 1.22 9.69 3.45
CA ALA A 52 0.79 11.07 3.28
C ALA A 52 1.38 12.02 4.32
N ASN A 53 1.44 13.28 3.92
CA ASN A 53 1.57 14.42 4.81
C ASN A 53 0.65 15.54 4.29
N MET A 54 0.77 16.75 4.84
CA MET A 54 -0.05 17.88 4.37
C MET A 54 0.23 18.27 2.91
N TYR A 55 1.35 17.85 2.32
CA TYR A 55 1.77 18.30 0.99
C TYR A 55 1.85 17.18 -0.04
N GLY A 56 1.51 15.95 0.33
CA GLY A 56 1.50 14.82 -0.59
C GLY A 56 0.67 13.68 -0.04
N PHE A 57 0.09 12.90 -0.93
CA PHE A 57 -0.62 11.68 -0.63
C PHE A 57 -0.28 10.66 -1.70
N ARG A 58 0.09 9.45 -1.27
CA ARG A 58 0.32 8.32 -2.16
C ARG A 58 -0.34 7.06 -1.60
N SER A 59 -0.89 6.25 -2.49
CA SER A 59 -1.25 4.85 -2.22
C SER A 59 -0.50 3.98 -3.21
N THR A 60 0.22 2.97 -2.70
CA THR A 60 1.20 2.20 -3.47
C THR A 60 1.02 0.70 -3.20
N PRO A 61 0.63 -0.09 -4.22
CA PRO A 61 0.76 -1.54 -4.18
C PRO A 61 2.23 -1.94 -4.42
N ARG A 62 2.74 -2.85 -3.59
CA ARG A 62 4.08 -3.44 -3.69
C ARG A 62 3.99 -4.96 -3.63
N ALA A 63 4.00 -5.58 -4.81
CA ALA A 63 3.93 -7.02 -4.96
C ALA A 63 5.29 -7.69 -4.76
N CYS A 64 5.25 -8.95 -4.34
CA CYS A 64 6.41 -9.84 -4.33
C CYS A 64 6.10 -11.01 -5.28
N PRO A 65 6.88 -11.21 -6.34
CA PRO A 65 6.60 -12.23 -7.35
C PRO A 65 6.74 -13.65 -6.77
N GLY A 66 5.62 -14.22 -6.34
CA GLY A 66 5.56 -15.58 -5.81
C GLY A 66 6.31 -15.77 -4.48
N PHE A 67 6.03 -16.89 -3.83
CA PHE A 67 6.82 -17.40 -2.70
C PHE A 67 7.28 -18.81 -3.05
N ASP A 68 8.36 -19.27 -2.43
CA ASP A 68 8.84 -20.64 -2.59
C ASP A 68 7.88 -21.67 -1.97
N VAL A 69 8.17 -22.96 -2.08
CA VAL A 69 7.27 -24.01 -1.54
C VAL A 69 7.10 -23.95 -0.01
N LEU A 70 7.94 -23.18 0.69
CA LEU A 70 7.94 -23.02 2.13
C LEU A 70 7.19 -21.76 2.59
N GLY A 71 6.86 -20.86 1.66
CA GLY A 71 6.14 -19.62 1.93
C GLY A 71 7.05 -18.41 2.16
N HIS A 72 8.32 -18.50 1.77
CA HIS A 72 9.27 -17.39 1.85
C HIS A 72 9.32 -16.62 0.52
N TRP A 73 9.39 -15.29 0.62
CA TRP A 73 9.48 -14.38 -0.52
C TRP A 73 10.94 -13.99 -0.74
N GLU A 74 11.50 -14.36 -1.90
CA GLU A 74 12.91 -14.06 -2.20
C GLU A 74 13.17 -12.56 -2.48
N ALA A 75 12.17 -11.87 -3.03
CA ALA A 75 12.28 -10.46 -3.41
C ALA A 75 10.90 -9.81 -3.56
N CYS A 76 10.87 -8.48 -3.43
CA CYS A 76 9.69 -7.66 -3.63
C CYS A 76 9.99 -6.46 -4.52
N ASP A 77 8.95 -5.90 -5.13
CA ASP A 77 9.00 -4.61 -5.82
C ASP A 77 8.95 -3.47 -4.79
N ALA A 78 10.13 -3.04 -4.34
CA ALA A 78 10.28 -2.02 -3.32
C ALA A 78 9.68 -0.65 -3.71
N GLU A 79 9.70 -0.30 -5.00
CA GLU A 79 9.14 0.98 -5.46
C GLU A 79 7.62 0.89 -5.66
N GLY A 80 7.13 -0.31 -5.94
CA GLY A 80 5.74 -0.59 -6.27
C GLY A 80 5.37 -0.13 -7.66
N SER A 81 4.16 -0.51 -8.08
CA SER A 81 3.64 -0.16 -9.40
C SER A 81 2.19 0.29 -9.33
N LEU A 82 1.75 1.02 -10.36
CA LEU A 82 0.43 1.64 -10.45
C LEU A 82 0.05 2.57 -9.29
N PRO A 83 0.97 3.38 -8.71
CA PRO A 83 0.63 4.21 -7.57
C PRO A 83 -0.45 5.24 -7.93
N PHE A 84 -1.28 5.56 -6.95
CA PHE A 84 -2.03 6.80 -6.93
C PHE A 84 -1.19 7.84 -6.21
N ASP A 85 -0.99 8.99 -6.84
CA ASP A 85 -0.26 10.14 -6.28
C ASP A 85 -1.12 11.38 -6.51
N ALA A 86 -1.55 12.02 -5.42
CA ALA A 86 -2.42 13.19 -5.47
C ALA A 86 -1.77 14.40 -6.17
N LEU A 87 -0.44 14.51 -6.15
CA LEU A 87 0.28 15.61 -6.78
C LEU A 87 0.35 15.50 -8.31
N ASN A 88 0.12 14.29 -8.84
CA ASN A 88 0.09 14.04 -10.27
C ASN A 88 -1.32 14.19 -10.88
N GLN A 89 -2.32 14.57 -10.08
CA GLN A 89 -3.70 14.73 -10.54
C GLN A 89 -3.92 16.14 -11.11
N LYS A 90 -4.72 16.23 -12.18
CA LYS A 90 -5.08 17.50 -12.83
C LYS A 90 -6.45 18.03 -12.41
N ASP A 91 -7.30 17.16 -11.90
CA ASP A 91 -8.71 17.45 -11.63
C ASP A 91 -8.93 18.11 -10.27
N PHE A 92 -7.93 18.07 -9.38
CA PHE A 92 -7.96 18.69 -8.07
C PHE A 92 -6.56 19.00 -7.55
N THR A 93 -6.51 19.86 -6.55
CA THR A 93 -5.30 20.19 -5.79
C THR A 93 -5.34 19.60 -4.39
N TYR A 94 -4.23 19.00 -3.95
CA TYR A 94 -4.07 18.45 -2.60
C TYR A 94 -3.08 19.31 -1.81
N GLY A 95 -3.50 19.75 -0.62
CA GLY A 95 -2.65 20.44 0.34
C GLY A 95 -3.36 21.59 1.05
N PRO A 96 -2.67 22.36 1.90
CA PRO A 96 -3.31 23.41 2.68
C PRO A 96 -3.94 24.49 1.77
N GLY A 97 -5.24 24.69 1.91
CA GLY A 97 -6.03 25.60 1.07
C GLY A 97 -6.34 25.10 -0.35
N GLY A 98 -6.02 23.84 -0.67
CA GLY A 98 -6.36 23.19 -1.94
C GLY A 98 -7.82 22.76 -2.03
N ASP A 99 -8.15 22.02 -3.09
CA ASP A 99 -9.47 21.41 -3.24
C ASP A 99 -9.75 20.40 -2.13
N ILE A 100 -8.75 19.54 -1.86
CA ILE A 100 -8.64 18.76 -0.64
C ILE A 100 -7.71 19.53 0.29
N ASP A 101 -8.31 20.24 1.26
CA ASP A 101 -7.59 21.09 2.20
C ASP A 101 -7.08 20.27 3.39
N THR A 102 -5.79 19.95 3.39
CA THR A 102 -5.15 19.16 4.45
C THR A 102 -4.94 19.92 5.76
N ALA A 103 -5.33 21.20 5.85
CA ALA A 103 -5.45 21.91 7.12
C ALA A 103 -6.67 21.44 7.93
N SER A 104 -7.56 20.67 7.29
CA SER A 104 -8.74 20.03 7.90
C SER A 104 -8.71 18.51 7.65
N PRO A 105 -9.45 17.71 8.44
CA PRO A 105 -9.56 16.27 8.20
C PRO A 105 -10.06 15.93 6.79
N VAL A 106 -9.58 14.81 6.26
CA VAL A 106 -9.95 14.26 4.95
C VAL A 106 -10.33 12.79 5.14
N ASP A 107 -11.48 12.40 4.61
CA ASP A 107 -11.89 11.00 4.57
C ASP A 107 -11.21 10.31 3.39
N VAL A 108 -10.51 9.22 3.66
CA VAL A 108 -9.84 8.40 2.64
C VAL A 108 -10.50 7.03 2.59
N THR A 109 -10.97 6.64 1.41
CA THR A 109 -11.49 5.29 1.16
C THR A 109 -10.66 4.61 0.09
N VAL A 110 -10.25 3.37 0.36
CA VAL A 110 -9.59 2.50 -0.62
C VAL A 110 -10.47 1.28 -0.83
N GLU A 111 -10.86 1.00 -2.07
CA GLU A 111 -11.65 -0.18 -2.42
C GLU A 111 -10.88 -1.06 -3.39
N PHE A 112 -10.87 -2.37 -3.12
CA PHE A 112 -10.22 -3.36 -3.98
C PHE A 112 -11.23 -3.90 -4.99
N LEU A 113 -10.84 -3.94 -6.26
CA LEU A 113 -11.68 -4.41 -7.36
C LEU A 113 -11.26 -5.82 -7.76
N GLU A 114 -12.22 -6.74 -7.75
CA GLU A 114 -12.01 -8.14 -8.12
C GLU A 114 -12.49 -8.41 -9.55
N SER A 115 -11.69 -9.14 -10.33
CA SER A 115 -12.07 -9.63 -11.65
C SER A 115 -12.96 -10.88 -11.59
N ALA A 116 -13.54 -11.27 -12.73
CA ALA A 116 -14.31 -12.51 -12.83
C ALA A 116 -13.51 -13.77 -12.47
N ASP A 117 -12.18 -13.75 -12.61
CA ASP A 117 -11.27 -14.85 -12.24
C ASP A 117 -10.86 -14.80 -10.76
N ASN A 118 -11.55 -13.99 -9.94
CA ASN A 118 -11.28 -13.80 -8.52
C ASN A 118 -9.86 -13.26 -8.24
N LYS A 119 -9.35 -12.38 -9.11
CA LYS A 119 -8.04 -11.72 -8.95
C LYS A 119 -8.21 -10.24 -8.66
N LEU A 120 -7.30 -9.65 -7.90
CA LEU A 120 -7.23 -8.19 -7.79
C LEU A 120 -6.92 -7.61 -9.17
N SER A 121 -7.86 -6.85 -9.74
CA SER A 121 -7.71 -6.22 -11.06
C SER A 121 -7.52 -4.71 -10.99
N GLY A 122 -7.89 -4.11 -9.86
CA GLY A 122 -7.85 -2.68 -9.68
C GLY A 122 -8.06 -2.27 -8.23
N TYR A 123 -7.90 -0.98 -7.99
CA TYR A 123 -8.33 -0.35 -6.76
C TYR A 123 -8.80 1.08 -7.03
N THR A 124 -9.70 1.59 -6.19
CA THR A 124 -10.10 2.99 -6.18
C THR A 124 -9.56 3.66 -4.93
N VAL A 125 -9.09 4.90 -5.06
CA VAL A 125 -8.84 5.79 -3.93
C VAL A 125 -9.80 6.95 -4.04
N THR A 126 -10.58 7.18 -2.99
CA THR A 126 -11.48 8.33 -2.86
C THR A 126 -10.99 9.23 -1.74
N LEU A 127 -10.71 10.49 -2.08
CA LEU A 127 -10.46 11.58 -1.12
C LEU A 127 -11.73 12.41 -1.01
N LYS A 128 -12.32 12.48 0.18
CA LYS A 128 -13.57 13.21 0.43
C LYS A 128 -13.42 14.21 1.56
N GLN A 129 -13.98 15.40 1.36
CA GLN A 129 -14.01 16.47 2.36
C GLN A 129 -15.27 17.32 2.16
N GLY A 130 -16.22 17.17 3.09
CA GLY A 130 -17.56 17.79 2.94
C GLY A 130 -18.25 17.29 1.67
N ASP A 131 -18.64 18.23 0.80
CA ASP A 131 -19.30 17.94 -0.48
C ASP A 131 -18.31 17.64 -1.63
N LYS A 132 -17.00 17.84 -1.42
CA LYS A 132 -15.97 17.54 -2.41
C LYS A 132 -15.57 16.08 -2.31
N SER A 133 -15.48 15.40 -3.46
CA SER A 133 -15.06 14.00 -3.55
C SER A 133 -14.32 13.76 -4.84
N TYR A 134 -13.11 13.22 -4.77
CA TYR A 134 -12.29 12.88 -5.92
C TYR A 134 -11.90 11.41 -5.85
N THR A 135 -12.29 10.65 -6.87
CA THR A 135 -12.08 9.20 -6.94
C THR A 135 -11.22 8.88 -8.14
N ILE A 136 -10.08 8.23 -7.91
CA ILE A 136 -9.18 7.76 -8.96
C ILE A 136 -9.14 6.24 -8.92
N LYS A 137 -9.35 5.63 -10.10
CA LYS A 137 -9.24 4.19 -10.31
C LYS A 137 -7.88 3.86 -10.90
N LYS A 138 -7.27 2.79 -10.40
CA LYS A 138 -6.04 2.19 -10.93
C LYS A 138 -6.33 0.75 -11.30
N GLU A 139 -5.87 0.32 -12.47
CA GLU A 139 -6.07 -1.04 -13.00
C GLU A 139 -4.81 -1.50 -13.71
N GLY A 140 -4.54 -2.80 -13.65
CA GLY A 140 -3.45 -3.42 -14.39
C GLY A 140 -3.04 -4.76 -13.82
N ASP A 141 -2.47 -5.61 -14.68
CA ASP A 141 -2.15 -7.01 -14.37
C ASP A 141 -1.17 -7.17 -13.20
N TYR A 142 -0.35 -6.16 -12.92
CA TYR A 142 0.55 -6.13 -11.77
C TYR A 142 -0.18 -6.43 -10.46
N LEU A 143 -1.40 -5.90 -10.29
CA LEU A 143 -2.19 -6.03 -9.08
C LEU A 143 -2.58 -7.47 -8.78
N ALA A 144 -2.69 -8.33 -9.80
CA ALA A 144 -3.06 -9.72 -9.62
C ALA A 144 -2.07 -10.48 -8.72
N GLN A 145 -0.81 -10.02 -8.64
CA GLN A 145 0.23 -10.60 -7.78
C GLN A 145 -0.04 -10.42 -6.28
N LEU A 146 -0.92 -9.48 -5.90
CA LEU A 146 -1.31 -9.25 -4.50
C LEU A 146 -2.58 -10.03 -4.09
N THR A 147 -3.20 -10.74 -5.03
CA THR A 147 -4.48 -11.44 -4.81
C THR A 147 -4.41 -12.40 -3.62
N ASP A 148 -3.40 -13.28 -3.63
CA ASP A 148 -3.30 -14.35 -2.63
C ASP A 148 -2.98 -13.78 -1.25
N SER A 149 -2.15 -12.73 -1.18
CA SER A 149 -1.86 -12.02 0.07
C SER A 149 -3.10 -11.36 0.66
N LEU A 150 -3.85 -10.59 -0.14
CA LEU A 150 -5.08 -9.93 0.33
C LEU A 150 -6.14 -10.93 0.78
N LYS A 151 -6.29 -12.06 0.08
CA LYS A 151 -7.22 -13.14 0.44
C LYS A 151 -6.77 -13.95 1.64
N GLY A 152 -5.46 -14.15 1.79
CA GLY A 152 -4.85 -14.82 2.94
C GLY A 152 -4.96 -14.01 4.23
N GLY A 153 -5.29 -12.72 4.12
CA GLY A 153 -5.34 -11.78 5.22
C GLY A 153 -3.99 -11.09 5.38
N MET A 154 -4.04 -9.76 5.54
CA MET A 154 -2.88 -8.91 5.76
C MET A 154 -3.10 -8.14 7.06
N ALA A 155 -2.02 -7.86 7.77
CA ALA A 155 -2.03 -7.08 9.00
C ALA A 155 -1.84 -5.58 8.71
N PHE A 156 -2.32 -4.74 9.61
CA PHE A 156 -2.05 -3.30 9.54
C PHE A 156 -0.66 -2.98 10.11
N GLN A 157 0.08 -2.14 9.40
CA GLN A 157 1.33 -1.54 9.84
C GLN A 157 1.28 -0.02 9.68
#